data_AF-M7T624-F1
#
_entry.id   AF-M7T624-F1
#
_cell.length_a   1.000
_cell.length_b   1.000
_cell.length_c   1.000
_cell.angle_alpha   90.00
_cell.angle_beta   90.00
_cell.angle_gamma   90.00
#
_symmetry.space_group_name_H-M   'P 1'
#
loop_
_entity.id
_entity.type
_entity.pdbx_description
1 polymer ?
#
loop_
_entity_poly.entity_id
_entity_poly.type
_entity_poly.pdbx_seq_one_letter_code
_entity_poly.pdbx_strand_id
1 'polypeptide(L)'
;MSLPTNFYLLSLYRSDDFIGDVVRIAPNELVFLTPQAAKDIYLAQEKNLELFVQVGYDALDTGDGGISGETNPVRHREIAKKLAPAFSMRNFKAKEEAVQKHIDLFIEKIKTVGGTDHGAELQRWTDWLALDLSADMTYGLDMGQITRKFRLLSPLMYMTISPSVWFSLPRLIRMNTQDAKRRIERRGKTEHLDYFEQLIPADKPVPEDEKQIYHVENVAGQLLLASWQPLANQFYSLIFFLLKEPDAYAALVGEIRTGIYKLVPKRVFDSTKIQLTACRV
;
A
#
# COMPACT_ATOMS: atom_id res chain seq x y z
N MET A 1 -26.92 -12.72 -5.89
CA MET A 1 -25.85 -11.82 -6.37
C MET A 1 -25.86 -10.61 -5.47
N SER A 2 -25.02 -10.59 -4.43
CA SER A 2 -24.76 -9.38 -3.66
C SER A 2 -24.02 -8.39 -4.57
N LEU A 3 -24.48 -7.15 -4.62
CA LEU A 3 -23.66 -6.08 -5.21
C LEU A 3 -22.43 -5.89 -4.30
N PRO A 4 -21.26 -5.53 -4.85
CA PRO A 4 -20.07 -5.28 -4.04
C PRO A 4 -20.34 -4.16 -3.04
N THR A 5 -19.95 -4.35 -1.78
CA THR A 5 -20.21 -3.46 -0.62
C THR A 5 -19.90 -1.97 -0.88
N ASN A 6 -18.92 -1.68 -1.75
CA ASN A 6 -18.55 -0.32 -2.16
C ASN A 6 -19.65 0.43 -2.93
N PHE A 7 -20.52 -0.27 -3.65
CA PHE A 7 -21.64 0.35 -4.38
C PHE A 7 -22.73 0.86 -3.41
N TYR A 8 -22.92 0.17 -2.29
CA TYR A 8 -23.90 0.56 -1.27
C TYR A 8 -23.46 1.82 -0.52
N LEU A 9 -22.20 1.93 -0.11
CA LEU A 9 -21.70 3.10 0.63
C LEU A 9 -21.83 4.41 -0.15
N LEU A 10 -21.52 4.40 -1.45
CA LEU A 10 -21.70 5.57 -2.32
C LEU A 10 -23.19 5.89 -2.56
N SER A 11 -24.07 4.89 -2.59
CA SER A 11 -25.51 5.12 -2.67
C SER A 11 -26.09 5.71 -1.39
N LEU A 12 -25.55 5.32 -0.22
CA LEU A 12 -25.96 5.86 1.08
C LEU A 12 -25.57 7.34 1.25
N TYR A 13 -24.48 7.78 0.62
CA TYR A 13 -24.09 9.20 0.64
C TYR A 13 -24.86 10.08 -0.36
N ARG A 14 -25.59 9.50 -1.32
CA ARG A 14 -26.16 10.22 -2.46
C ARG A 14 -27.66 10.46 -2.36
N SER A 15 -28.35 9.78 -1.44
CA SER A 15 -29.74 10.07 -1.12
C SER A 15 -29.80 11.21 -0.10
N ASP A 16 -30.42 12.32 -0.47
CA ASP A 16 -30.70 13.47 0.42
C ASP A 16 -31.71 13.14 1.55
N ASP A 17 -32.19 11.90 1.60
CA ASP A 17 -33.02 11.39 2.68
C ASP A 17 -32.14 10.98 3.87
N PHE A 18 -32.50 11.50 5.04
CA PHE A 18 -31.78 11.37 6.30
C PHE A 18 -31.52 9.90 6.68
N ILE A 19 -30.39 9.35 6.24
CA ILE A 19 -29.92 8.04 6.64
C ILE A 19 -29.33 8.19 8.04
N GLY A 20 -29.98 7.57 9.04
CA GLY A 20 -29.54 7.65 10.43
C GLY A 20 -28.12 7.13 10.66
N ASP A 21 -27.56 7.48 11.81
CA ASP A 21 -26.18 7.17 12.25
C ASP A 21 -25.77 5.69 12.17
N VAL A 22 -26.75 4.78 12.19
CA VAL A 22 -26.56 3.34 12.06
C VAL A 22 -27.55 2.77 11.05
N VAL A 23 -27.04 2.09 10.03
CA VAL A 23 -27.82 1.58 8.91
C VAL A 23 -27.67 0.07 8.81
N ARG A 24 -28.78 -0.66 8.76
CA ARG A 24 -28.75 -2.08 8.44
C ARG A 24 -28.82 -2.27 6.93
N ILE A 25 -27.77 -2.86 6.35
CA ILE A 25 -27.70 -3.13 4.90
C ILE A 25 -27.99 -4.59 4.55
N ALA A 26 -27.86 -5.51 5.52
CA ALA A 26 -28.23 -6.92 5.38
C ALA A 26 -28.66 -7.50 6.75
N PRO A 27 -29.20 -8.74 6.82
CA PRO A 27 -29.63 -9.34 8.08
C PRO A 27 -28.55 -9.32 9.18
N ASN A 28 -27.29 -9.53 8.80
CA ASN A 28 -26.14 -9.60 9.71
C ASN A 28 -25.10 -8.49 9.46
N GLU A 29 -25.47 -7.42 8.73
CA GLU A 29 -24.54 -6.33 8.38
C GLU A 29 -25.10 -4.97 8.77
N LEU A 30 -24.30 -4.23 9.55
CA LEU A 30 -24.57 -2.88 10.01
C LEU A 30 -23.45 -1.96 9.54
N VAL A 31 -23.82 -0.78 9.05
CA VAL A 31 -22.92 0.34 8.75
C VAL A 31 -23.09 1.38 9.83
N PHE A 32 -21.99 1.77 10.46
CA PHE A 32 -21.97 2.85 11.44
C PHE A 32 -21.31 4.08 10.81
N LEU A 33 -21.99 5.23 10.88
CA LEU A 33 -21.56 6.49 10.29
C LEU A 33 -21.17 7.52 11.36
N THR A 34 -20.74 7.07 12.54
CA THR A 34 -20.34 7.95 13.66
C THR A 34 -18.86 7.86 13.99
N PRO A 35 -18.20 8.97 14.39
CA PRO A 35 -16.81 8.94 14.83
C PRO A 35 -16.59 8.04 16.06
N GLN A 36 -17.60 7.90 16.91
CA GLN A 36 -17.53 7.06 18.11
C GLN A 36 -17.42 5.58 17.74
N ALA A 37 -18.18 5.12 16.72
CA ALA A 37 -18.12 3.74 16.25
C ALA A 37 -16.72 3.33 15.78
N ALA A 38 -15.94 4.24 15.18
CA ALA A 38 -14.56 3.94 14.81
C ALA A 38 -13.70 3.55 16.03
N LYS A 39 -13.89 4.23 17.18
CA LYS A 39 -13.18 3.87 18.41
C LYS A 39 -13.71 2.55 19.00
N ASP A 40 -15.03 2.43 19.08
CA ASP A 40 -15.69 1.30 19.72
C ASP A 40 -15.52 -0.02 18.94
N ILE A 41 -15.29 0.05 17.63
CA ILE A 41 -15.06 -1.13 16.79
C ILE A 41 -13.56 -1.44 16.71
N TYR A 42 -12.73 -0.49 16.30
CA TYR A 42 -11.31 -0.75 16.00
C TYR A 42 -10.40 -0.78 17.24
N LEU A 43 -10.82 -0.21 18.37
CA LEU A 43 -10.02 -0.22 19.62
C LEU A 43 -10.58 -1.19 20.67
N ALA A 44 -11.74 -1.80 20.41
CA ALA A 44 -12.33 -2.78 21.30
C ALA A 44 -11.50 -4.07 21.34
N GLN A 45 -10.98 -4.37 22.52
CA GLN A 45 -10.13 -5.52 22.76
C GLN A 45 -10.39 -6.14 24.13
N GLU A 46 -10.28 -7.47 24.21
CA GLU A 46 -10.26 -8.21 25.46
C GLU A 46 -8.94 -8.99 25.57
N LYS A 47 -8.20 -8.82 26.68
CA LYS A 47 -6.86 -9.43 26.87
C LYS A 47 -5.89 -9.16 25.72
N ASN A 48 -6.02 -7.98 25.10
CA ASN A 48 -5.30 -7.57 23.90
C ASN A 48 -5.63 -8.38 22.63
N LEU A 49 -6.82 -8.96 22.54
CA LEU A 49 -7.34 -9.58 21.33
C LEU A 49 -8.54 -8.76 20.84
N GLU A 50 -8.59 -8.52 19.54
CA GLU A 50 -9.64 -7.76 18.88
C GLU A 50 -11.01 -8.43 19.12
N LEU A 51 -11.99 -7.66 19.60
CA LEU A 51 -13.35 -8.16 19.79
C LEU A 51 -14.10 -8.26 18.46
N PHE A 52 -13.89 -7.27 17.59
CA PHE A 52 -14.42 -7.26 16.24
C PHE A 52 -13.35 -7.75 15.29
N VAL A 53 -13.30 -9.06 15.09
CA VAL A 53 -12.43 -9.69 14.10
C VAL A 53 -12.90 -9.28 12.72
N GLN A 54 -11.96 -8.81 11.90
CA GLN A 54 -12.21 -8.60 10.49
C GLN A 54 -12.51 -9.95 9.82
N VAL A 55 -13.78 -10.22 9.59
CA VAL A 55 -14.21 -11.25 8.63
C VAL A 55 -13.80 -10.71 7.26
N GLY A 56 -12.97 -11.50 6.55
CA GLY A 56 -12.14 -11.05 5.45
C GLY A 56 -12.87 -10.24 4.36
N TYR A 57 -12.08 -9.62 3.49
CA TYR A 57 -12.54 -9.34 2.13
C TYR A 57 -13.04 -10.67 1.51
N ASP A 58 -13.79 -10.62 0.41
CA ASP A 58 -13.89 -11.74 -0.55
C ASP A 58 -12.48 -12.00 -1.17
N ALA A 59 -11.49 -12.21 -0.30
CA ALA A 59 -10.14 -12.56 -0.63
C ALA A 59 -10.17 -14.01 -1.08
N LEU A 60 -9.39 -14.28 -2.12
CA LEU A 60 -9.23 -15.62 -2.64
C LEU A 60 -8.76 -16.54 -1.50
N ASP A 61 -9.61 -17.50 -1.14
CA ASP A 61 -9.25 -18.51 -0.15
C ASP A 61 -8.11 -19.34 -0.71
N THR A 62 -6.92 -18.97 -0.27
CA THR A 62 -5.64 -19.58 -0.63
C THR A 62 -5.33 -20.75 0.32
N GLY A 63 -6.18 -21.03 1.31
CA GLY A 63 -5.93 -21.98 2.39
C GLY A 63 -5.01 -21.44 3.50
N ASP A 64 -4.40 -20.28 3.31
CA ASP A 64 -3.63 -19.53 4.31
C ASP A 64 -4.07 -18.06 4.28
N GLY A 65 -4.65 -17.57 5.38
CA GLY A 65 -5.22 -16.22 5.45
C GLY A 65 -4.20 -15.08 5.39
N GLY A 66 -2.90 -15.36 5.45
CA GLY A 66 -1.86 -14.35 5.60
C GLY A 66 -2.12 -13.42 6.79
N ILE A 67 -1.82 -12.13 6.63
CA ILE A 67 -2.14 -11.12 7.65
C ILE A 67 -3.55 -10.55 7.47
N SER A 68 -4.01 -10.30 6.24
CA SER A 68 -5.28 -9.60 6.01
C SER A 68 -6.53 -10.49 6.08
N GLY A 69 -6.37 -11.80 6.01
CA GLY A 69 -7.45 -12.78 6.01
C GLY A 69 -7.44 -13.74 7.20
N GLU A 70 -6.51 -13.59 8.16
CA GLU A 70 -6.48 -14.41 9.37
C GLU A 70 -7.57 -13.97 10.35
N THR A 71 -8.56 -14.85 10.55
CA THR A 71 -9.72 -14.60 11.41
C THR A 71 -9.51 -15.04 12.86
N ASN A 72 -8.45 -15.80 13.15
CA ASN A 72 -8.09 -16.09 14.53
C ASN A 72 -7.27 -14.92 15.11
N PRO A 73 -7.79 -14.16 16.09
CA PRO A 73 -7.11 -12.96 16.60
C PRO A 73 -5.76 -13.28 17.27
N VAL A 74 -5.59 -14.49 17.82
CA VAL A 74 -4.31 -14.92 18.41
C VAL A 74 -3.25 -15.08 17.31
N ARG A 75 -3.59 -15.79 16.23
CA ARG A 75 -2.67 -16.00 15.09
C ARG A 75 -2.40 -14.70 14.34
N HIS A 76 -3.43 -13.90 14.11
CA HIS A 76 -3.30 -12.58 13.49
C HIS A 76 -2.29 -11.72 14.26
N ARG A 77 -2.42 -11.66 15.59
CA ARG A 77 -1.48 -10.94 16.47
C ARG A 77 -0.05 -11.48 16.41
N GLU A 78 0.13 -12.79 16.27
CA GLU A 78 1.46 -13.39 16.08
C GLU A 78 2.11 -12.97 14.76
N ILE A 79 1.35 -12.96 13.65
CA ILE A 79 1.82 -12.52 12.34
C ILE A 79 2.13 -11.02 12.37
N ALA A 80 1.22 -10.20 12.90
CA ALA A 80 1.39 -8.76 13.05
C ALA A 80 2.63 -8.42 13.88
N LYS A 81 2.88 -9.15 14.98
CA LYS A 81 4.07 -8.97 15.82
C LYS A 81 5.37 -9.27 15.08
N LYS A 82 5.39 -10.27 14.18
CA LYS A 82 6.56 -10.57 13.34
C LYS A 82 6.81 -9.46 12.30
N LEU A 83 5.74 -8.87 11.77
CA LEU A 83 5.80 -7.80 10.77
C LEU A 83 6.11 -6.41 11.35
N ALA A 84 5.67 -6.12 12.58
CA ALA A 84 5.76 -4.79 13.19
C ALA A 84 7.15 -4.11 13.09
N PRO A 85 8.30 -4.83 13.24
CA PRO A 85 9.62 -4.21 13.09
C PRO A 85 9.86 -3.59 11.70
N ALA A 86 9.24 -4.13 10.64
CA ALA A 86 9.37 -3.65 9.27
C ALA A 86 8.82 -2.24 9.08
N PHE A 87 7.85 -1.86 9.92
CA PHE A 87 7.16 -0.57 9.98
C PHE A 87 7.66 0.31 11.15
N SER A 88 8.80 -0.02 11.76
CA SER A 88 9.40 0.83 12.79
C SER A 88 10.07 2.06 12.17
N MET A 89 10.19 3.14 12.93
CA MET A 89 10.87 4.36 12.46
C MET A 89 12.31 4.12 12.01
N ARG A 90 13.02 3.20 12.68
CA ARG A 90 14.38 2.81 12.27
C ARG A 90 14.39 2.18 10.88
N ASN A 91 13.44 1.29 10.60
CA ASN A 91 13.32 0.65 9.29
C ASN A 91 12.92 1.65 8.21
N PHE A 92 11.98 2.57 8.50
CA PHE A 92 11.62 3.61 7.56
C PHE A 92 12.81 4.50 7.17
N LYS A 93 13.62 4.94 8.14
CA LYS A 93 14.84 5.70 7.86
C LYS A 93 15.85 4.92 7.00
N ALA A 94 16.00 3.63 7.26
CA ALA A 94 16.89 2.78 6.48
C ALA A 94 16.41 2.54 5.03
N LYS A 95 15.11 2.71 4.77
CA LYS A 95 14.50 2.61 3.43
C LYS A 95 14.45 3.94 2.68
N GLU A 96 14.79 5.04 3.34
CA GLU A 96 14.65 6.39 2.79
C GLU A 96 15.40 6.58 1.47
N GLU A 97 16.64 6.11 1.37
CA GLU A 97 17.45 6.23 0.15
C GLU A 97 16.80 5.51 -1.04
N ALA A 98 16.28 4.29 -0.82
CA ALA A 98 15.58 3.53 -1.85
C ALA A 98 14.30 4.23 -2.30
N VAL A 99 13.51 4.77 -1.36
CA VAL A 99 12.32 5.56 -1.68
C VAL A 99 12.68 6.81 -2.49
N GLN A 100 13.71 7.56 -2.07
CA GLN A 100 14.14 8.78 -2.77
C GLN A 100 14.57 8.51 -4.21
N LYS A 101 15.26 7.39 -4.47
CA LYS A 101 15.63 6.96 -5.83
C LYS A 101 14.42 6.86 -6.76
N HIS A 102 13.33 6.23 -6.31
CA HIS A 102 12.09 6.11 -7.09
C HIS A 102 11.39 7.46 -7.30
N ILE A 103 11.38 8.31 -6.26
CA ILE A 103 10.80 9.66 -6.34
C ILE A 103 11.59 10.54 -7.33
N ASP A 104 12.91 10.51 -7.28
CA ASP A 104 13.79 11.26 -8.20
C ASP A 104 13.55 10.82 -9.65
N LEU A 105 13.47 9.51 -9.90
CA LEU A 105 13.14 8.96 -11.22
C LEU A 105 11.75 9.40 -11.70
N PHE A 106 10.75 9.34 -10.82
CA PHE A 106 9.39 9.81 -11.14
C PHE A 106 9.40 11.30 -11.52
N ILE A 107 10.06 12.15 -10.75
CA ILE A 107 10.18 13.59 -11.02
C ILE A 107 10.88 13.84 -12.36
N GLU A 108 11.98 13.14 -12.65
CA GLU A 108 12.69 13.23 -13.92
C GLU A 108 11.77 12.91 -15.11
N LYS A 109 11.00 11.82 -15.02
CA LYS A 109 10.10 11.40 -16.10
C LYS A 109 8.92 12.35 -16.25
N ILE A 110 8.28 12.77 -15.16
CA ILE A 110 7.18 13.73 -15.19
C ILE A 110 7.62 15.06 -15.79
N LYS A 111 8.84 15.56 -15.49
CA LYS A 111 9.37 16.76 -16.15
C LYS A 111 9.52 16.58 -17.65
N THR A 112 9.99 15.40 -18.08
CA THR A 112 10.20 15.09 -19.49
C THR A 112 8.88 15.01 -20.26
N VAL A 113 7.86 14.33 -19.71
CA VAL A 113 6.58 14.14 -20.41
C VAL A 113 5.60 15.28 -20.18
N GLY A 114 5.60 15.89 -19.00
CA GLY A 114 4.71 16.98 -18.62
C GLY A 114 5.06 18.31 -19.29
N GLY A 115 6.29 18.47 -19.79
CA GLY A 115 6.70 19.62 -20.60
C GLY A 115 6.25 19.56 -22.06
N THR A 116 5.52 18.51 -22.47
CA THR A 116 4.97 18.37 -23.82
C THR A 116 3.52 18.85 -23.89
N ASP A 117 3.02 19.15 -25.09
CA ASP A 117 1.64 19.60 -25.32
C ASP A 117 0.57 18.58 -24.86
N HIS A 118 0.96 17.33 -24.62
CA HIS A 118 0.06 16.25 -24.19
C HIS A 118 -0.03 16.14 -22.66
N GLY A 119 0.88 16.80 -21.93
CA GLY A 119 0.97 16.70 -20.47
C GLY A 119 1.32 15.29 -19.99
N ALA A 120 1.19 15.07 -18.68
CA ALA A 120 1.40 13.78 -18.03
C ALA A 120 0.08 13.28 -17.44
N GLU A 121 -0.36 12.08 -17.81
CA GLU A 121 -1.53 11.44 -17.22
C GLU A 121 -1.20 10.96 -15.80
N LEU A 122 -1.49 11.80 -14.79
CA LEU A 122 -1.01 11.61 -13.42
C LEU A 122 -1.41 10.27 -12.81
N GLN A 123 -2.64 9.79 -13.03
CA GLN A 123 -3.12 8.53 -12.47
C GLN A 123 -2.19 7.37 -12.84
N ARG A 124 -1.94 7.17 -14.13
CA ARG A 124 -0.99 6.14 -14.61
C ARG A 124 0.42 6.31 -14.06
N TRP A 125 0.94 7.55 -14.02
CA TRP A 125 2.29 7.78 -13.51
C TRP A 125 2.40 7.50 -12.01
N THR A 126 1.39 7.85 -11.22
CA THR A 126 1.34 7.54 -9.79
C THR A 126 1.13 6.05 -9.53
N ASP A 127 0.37 5.35 -10.39
CA ASP A 127 0.24 3.90 -10.34
C ASP A 127 1.58 3.20 -10.59
N TRP A 128 2.36 3.66 -11.58
CA TRP A 128 3.70 3.13 -11.85
C TRP A 128 4.68 3.39 -10.71
N LEU A 129 4.69 4.61 -10.17
CA LEU A 129 5.51 4.96 -9.01
C LEU A 129 5.19 4.05 -7.81
N ALA A 130 3.90 3.90 -7.51
CA ALA A 130 3.46 3.12 -6.36
C ALA A 130 3.73 1.62 -6.55
N LEU A 131 3.64 1.08 -7.78
CA LEU A 131 4.00 -0.30 -8.06
C LEU A 131 5.49 -0.56 -7.91
N ASP A 132 6.35 0.29 -8.49
CA ASP A 132 7.81 0.17 -8.37
C ASP A 132 8.23 0.28 -6.89
N LEU A 133 7.71 1.27 -6.15
CA LEU A 133 7.94 1.39 -4.71
C LEU A 133 7.47 0.16 -3.93
N SER A 134 6.25 -0.34 -4.19
CA SER A 134 5.69 -1.48 -3.45
C SER A 134 6.45 -2.77 -3.73
N ALA A 135 6.85 -3.01 -4.98
CA ALA A 135 7.65 -4.17 -5.37
C ALA A 135 9.05 -4.10 -4.76
N ASP A 136 9.67 -2.94 -4.74
CA ASP A 136 11.00 -2.75 -4.17
C ASP A 136 10.99 -2.87 -2.64
N MET A 137 10.02 -2.22 -1.98
CA MET A 137 9.87 -2.31 -0.51
C MET A 137 9.46 -3.70 -0.05
N THR A 138 8.81 -4.50 -0.90
CA THR A 138 8.43 -5.88 -0.57
C THR A 138 9.56 -6.83 -0.90
N TYR A 139 9.99 -6.90 -2.17
CA TYR A 139 10.87 -7.94 -2.70
C TYR A 139 12.29 -7.48 -3.04
N GLY A 140 12.66 -6.21 -2.82
CA GLY A 140 13.93 -5.66 -3.31
C GLY A 140 14.05 -5.85 -4.83
N LEU A 141 12.94 -5.60 -5.54
CA LEU A 141 12.81 -5.74 -6.99
C LEU A 141 12.45 -4.39 -7.60
N ASP A 142 13.31 -3.94 -8.53
CA ASP A 142 12.96 -2.86 -9.44
C ASP A 142 12.15 -3.44 -10.61
N MET A 143 10.84 -3.16 -10.62
CA MET A 143 9.94 -3.56 -11.70
C MET A 143 10.12 -2.71 -12.97
N GLY A 144 10.85 -1.60 -12.88
CA GLY A 144 11.21 -0.73 -13.99
C GLY A 144 10.02 -0.11 -14.72
N GLN A 145 8.88 0.08 -14.03
CA GLN A 145 7.68 0.64 -14.63
C GLN A 145 7.88 2.12 -14.96
N ILE A 146 8.53 2.89 -14.08
CA ILE A 146 8.91 4.29 -14.32
C ILE A 146 9.97 4.39 -15.43
N THR A 147 10.93 3.46 -15.48
CA THR A 147 12.12 3.54 -16.35
C THR A 147 11.93 2.98 -17.77
N ARG A 148 10.80 2.34 -18.07
CA ARG A 148 10.41 1.80 -19.39
C ARG A 148 11.25 0.62 -19.91
N LYS A 149 11.33 -0.50 -19.18
CA LYS A 149 11.75 -1.80 -19.79
C LYS A 149 10.61 -2.72 -20.23
N PHE A 150 9.38 -2.56 -19.73
CA PHE A 150 8.25 -3.44 -20.08
C PHE A 150 7.08 -2.72 -20.76
N ARG A 151 7.31 -2.24 -21.99
CA ARG A 151 6.24 -1.73 -22.87
C ARG A 151 5.29 -2.84 -23.37
N LEU A 152 5.65 -4.13 -23.20
CA LEU A 152 4.93 -5.28 -23.76
C LEU A 152 3.92 -5.98 -22.84
N LEU A 153 3.82 -5.62 -21.55
CA LEU A 153 2.76 -6.13 -20.66
C LEU A 153 1.56 -5.17 -20.51
N SER A 154 1.59 -4.07 -21.28
CA SER A 154 0.74 -2.90 -21.07
C SER A 154 -0.75 -3.01 -21.46
N PRO A 155 -1.25 -3.96 -22.27
CA PRO A 155 -2.70 -4.08 -22.48
C PRO A 155 -3.37 -5.14 -21.60
N LEU A 156 -2.62 -6.07 -21.00
CA LEU A 156 -3.22 -7.27 -20.38
C LEU A 156 -3.48 -7.13 -18.87
N MET A 157 -2.83 -6.18 -18.18
CA MET A 157 -3.05 -5.99 -16.73
C MET A 157 -4.35 -5.26 -16.39
N TYR A 158 -4.98 -4.55 -17.34
CA TYR A 158 -6.04 -3.58 -17.02
C TYR A 158 -7.23 -3.56 -17.98
N MET A 159 -7.64 -4.72 -18.49
CA MET A 159 -8.98 -4.84 -19.06
C MET A 159 -9.93 -5.46 -18.03
N THR A 160 -10.56 -4.57 -17.25
CA THR A 160 -11.86 -4.72 -16.58
C THR A 160 -12.08 -6.05 -15.83
N ILE A 161 -12.04 -6.00 -14.49
CA ILE A 161 -12.34 -7.15 -13.62
C ILE A 161 -13.70 -7.76 -14.00
N SER A 162 -13.61 -8.90 -14.68
CA SER A 162 -14.66 -9.75 -15.26
C SER A 162 -14.19 -11.20 -15.02
N PRO A 163 -15.07 -12.22 -15.04
CA PRO A 163 -14.75 -13.63 -14.73
C PRO A 163 -13.45 -14.21 -15.32
N SER A 164 -12.89 -13.60 -16.37
CA SER A 164 -11.56 -13.88 -16.92
C SER A 164 -10.36 -13.69 -15.96
N VAL A 165 -10.51 -12.96 -14.84
CA VAL A 165 -9.43 -12.81 -13.83
C VAL A 165 -9.11 -14.13 -13.13
N TRP A 166 -10.07 -15.05 -13.01
CA TRP A 166 -9.85 -16.40 -12.45
C TRP A 166 -8.75 -17.17 -13.21
N PHE A 167 -8.67 -17.00 -14.55
CA PHE A 167 -7.64 -17.67 -15.35
C PHE A 167 -6.25 -17.05 -15.20
N SER A 168 -6.16 -15.77 -14.82
CA SER A 168 -4.89 -15.09 -14.54
C SER A 168 -4.37 -15.34 -13.12
N LEU A 169 -5.25 -15.72 -12.19
CA LEU A 169 -4.90 -15.89 -10.79
C LEU A 169 -3.81 -16.97 -10.56
N PRO A 170 -3.86 -18.16 -11.17
CA PRO A 170 -2.75 -19.11 -11.05
C PRO A 170 -1.42 -18.55 -11.57
N ARG A 171 -1.45 -17.67 -12.57
CA ARG A 171 -0.24 -17.00 -13.07
C ARG A 171 0.28 -15.99 -12.05
N LEU A 172 -0.59 -15.16 -11.47
CA LEU A 172 -0.21 -14.18 -10.45
C LEU A 172 0.37 -14.86 -9.20
N ILE A 173 -0.26 -15.94 -8.72
CA ILE A 173 0.25 -16.74 -7.61
C ILE A 173 1.64 -17.31 -7.96
N ARG A 174 1.81 -17.88 -9.17
CA ARG A 174 3.13 -18.40 -9.61
C ARG A 174 4.20 -17.32 -9.70
N MET A 175 3.86 -16.12 -10.17
CA MET A 175 4.79 -14.99 -10.22
C MET A 175 5.21 -14.58 -8.79
N ASN A 176 4.23 -14.46 -7.88
CA ASN A 176 4.48 -14.18 -6.47
C ASN A 176 5.42 -15.23 -5.83
N THR A 177 5.13 -16.52 -6.05
CA THR A 177 6.01 -17.63 -5.61
C THR A 177 7.42 -17.51 -6.19
N GLN A 178 7.56 -17.18 -7.47
CA GLN A 178 8.88 -17.02 -8.10
C GLN A 178 9.66 -15.85 -7.52
N ASP A 179 9.02 -14.71 -7.34
CA ASP A 179 9.66 -13.50 -6.81
C ASP A 179 10.02 -13.66 -5.33
N ALA A 180 9.18 -14.33 -4.55
CA ALA A 180 9.48 -14.73 -3.18
C ALA A 180 10.70 -15.67 -3.13
N LYS A 181 10.75 -16.72 -3.97
CA LYS A 181 11.90 -17.64 -4.03
C LYS A 181 13.19 -16.93 -4.41
N ARG A 182 13.18 -16.11 -5.46
CA ARG A 182 14.33 -15.27 -5.85
C ARG A 182 14.77 -14.34 -4.72
N ARG A 183 13.81 -13.81 -3.95
CA ARG A 183 14.11 -12.96 -2.81
C ARG A 183 14.73 -13.74 -1.65
N ILE A 184 14.26 -14.96 -1.39
CA ILE A 184 14.86 -15.87 -0.41
C ILE A 184 16.30 -16.24 -0.80
N GLU A 185 16.58 -16.48 -2.08
CA GLU A 185 17.93 -16.76 -2.59
C GLU A 185 18.91 -15.59 -2.41
N ARG A 186 18.42 -14.35 -2.50
CA ARG A 186 19.21 -13.12 -2.30
C ARG A 186 19.34 -12.69 -0.83
N ARG A 187 18.86 -13.49 0.11
CA ARG A 187 18.85 -13.18 1.54
C ARG A 187 20.25 -12.85 2.08
N GLY A 188 20.34 -11.77 2.84
CA GLY A 188 21.61 -11.23 3.36
C GLY A 188 22.49 -10.56 2.31
N LYS A 189 22.03 -10.42 1.06
CA LYS A 189 22.73 -9.78 -0.07
C LYS A 189 21.82 -8.77 -0.78
N THR A 190 21.00 -8.05 -0.04
CA THR A 190 20.15 -6.99 -0.59
C THR A 190 20.85 -5.63 -0.57
N GLU A 191 20.48 -4.76 -1.52
CA GLU A 191 21.01 -3.38 -1.62
C GLU A 191 20.51 -2.51 -0.46
N HIS A 192 19.26 -2.70 -0.04
CA HIS A 192 18.63 -2.03 1.09
C HIS A 192 17.70 -2.99 1.85
N LEU A 193 17.12 -2.50 2.95
CA LEU A 193 16.10 -3.24 3.69
C LEU A 193 14.77 -3.24 2.92
N ASP A 194 14.07 -4.36 2.96
CA ASP A 194 12.70 -4.54 2.45
C ASP A 194 11.85 -5.23 3.54
N TYR A 195 10.60 -5.57 3.24
CA TYR A 195 9.71 -6.26 4.18
C TYR A 195 10.09 -7.74 4.37
N PHE A 196 10.71 -8.36 3.38
CA PHE A 196 11.18 -9.75 3.46
C PHE A 196 12.24 -9.95 4.54
N GLU A 197 13.12 -8.98 4.78
CA GLU A 197 14.11 -9.05 5.87
C GLU A 197 13.48 -9.22 7.26
N GLN A 198 12.20 -8.89 7.44
CA GLN A 198 11.50 -9.12 8.72
C GLN A 198 10.69 -10.41 8.73
N LEU A 199 10.21 -10.85 7.56
CA LEU A 199 9.54 -12.14 7.39
C LEU A 199 10.53 -13.31 7.53
N ILE A 200 11.71 -13.20 6.92
CA ILE A 200 12.79 -14.20 6.98
C ILE A 200 14.13 -13.51 7.29
N PRO A 201 14.33 -13.05 8.54
CA PRO A 201 15.56 -12.36 8.96
C PRO A 201 16.81 -13.19 8.72
N ALA A 202 17.90 -12.60 8.20
CA ALA A 202 19.14 -13.27 7.75
C ALA A 202 19.81 -14.23 8.76
N ASP A 203 19.56 -14.06 10.05
CA ASP A 203 20.11 -14.84 11.16
C ASP A 203 19.31 -16.11 11.50
N LYS A 204 18.12 -16.30 10.92
CA LYS A 204 17.25 -17.47 11.17
C LYS A 204 17.43 -18.60 10.13
N PRO A 205 16.96 -19.83 10.38
CA PRO A 205 16.89 -20.81 9.30
C PRO A 205 15.85 -20.38 8.26
N VAL A 206 16.09 -20.73 7.00
CA VAL A 206 15.08 -20.59 5.94
C VAL A 206 13.96 -21.61 6.23
N PRO A 207 12.68 -21.27 6.06
CA PRO A 207 11.60 -22.23 6.21
C PRO A 207 11.80 -23.41 5.24
N GLU A 208 11.84 -24.64 5.78
CA GLU A 208 11.96 -25.87 4.97
C GLU A 208 10.58 -26.43 4.58
N ASP A 209 9.54 -26.11 5.36
CA ASP A 209 8.18 -26.60 5.16
C ASP A 209 7.44 -25.78 4.09
N GLU A 210 6.80 -26.47 3.14
CA GLU A 210 6.08 -25.83 2.04
C GLU A 210 4.97 -24.90 2.53
N LYS A 211 4.30 -25.22 3.65
CA LYS A 211 3.25 -24.35 4.20
C LYS A 211 3.82 -23.07 4.78
N GLN A 212 4.98 -23.14 5.44
CA GLN A 212 5.65 -21.95 5.95
C GLN A 212 6.14 -21.03 4.83
N ILE A 213 6.69 -21.62 3.75
CA ILE A 213 7.07 -20.85 2.56
C ILE A 213 5.83 -20.19 1.96
N TYR A 214 4.75 -20.95 1.78
CA TYR A 214 3.48 -20.44 1.25
C TYR A 214 2.89 -19.30 2.10
N HIS A 215 2.96 -19.41 3.42
CA HIS A 215 2.53 -18.35 4.33
C HIS A 215 3.32 -17.06 4.11
N VAL A 216 4.65 -17.14 3.98
CA VAL A 216 5.49 -15.97 3.69
C VAL A 216 5.15 -15.37 2.33
N GLU A 217 4.94 -16.22 1.31
CA GLU A 217 4.52 -15.78 -0.02
C GLU A 217 3.19 -15.01 0.02
N ASN A 218 2.21 -15.51 0.78
CA ASN A 218 0.90 -14.87 0.93
C ASN A 218 1.00 -13.53 1.64
N VAL A 219 1.71 -13.47 2.77
CA VAL A 219 1.90 -12.20 3.51
C VAL A 219 2.63 -11.17 2.64
N ALA A 220 3.67 -11.58 1.91
CA ALA A 220 4.39 -10.70 1.00
C ALA A 220 3.51 -10.19 -0.15
N GLY A 221 2.74 -11.06 -0.78
CA GLY A 221 1.80 -10.68 -1.84
C GLY A 221 0.75 -9.68 -1.33
N GLN A 222 0.23 -9.90 -0.12
CA GLN A 222 -0.68 -8.96 0.54
C GLN A 222 -0.01 -7.61 0.78
N LEU A 223 1.25 -7.57 1.25
CA LEU A 223 1.99 -6.31 1.45
C LEU A 223 2.20 -5.54 0.15
N LEU A 224 2.54 -6.22 -0.95
CA LEU A 224 2.70 -5.58 -2.27
C LEU A 224 1.37 -4.96 -2.73
N LEU A 225 0.28 -5.74 -2.70
CA LEU A 225 -1.03 -5.31 -3.18
C LEU A 225 -1.63 -4.21 -2.31
N ALA A 226 -1.52 -4.34 -0.98
CA ALA A 226 -2.03 -3.36 -0.03
C ALA A 226 -1.23 -2.05 -0.04
N SER A 227 0.05 -2.08 -0.42
CA SER A 227 0.86 -0.86 -0.54
C SER A 227 0.57 -0.13 -1.85
N TRP A 228 0.35 -0.85 -2.95
CA TRP A 228 0.30 -0.26 -4.27
C TRP A 228 -0.88 0.71 -4.48
N GLN A 229 -2.12 0.21 -4.41
CA GLN A 229 -3.28 1.02 -4.80
C GLN A 229 -3.51 2.22 -3.86
N PRO A 230 -3.42 2.07 -2.52
CA PRO A 230 -3.57 3.21 -1.61
C PRO A 230 -2.49 4.27 -1.81
N LEU A 231 -1.24 3.86 -2.04
CA LEU A 231 -0.13 4.80 -2.26
C LEU A 231 -0.29 5.56 -3.58
N ALA A 232 -0.71 4.88 -4.66
CA ALA A 232 -1.00 5.53 -5.95
C ALA A 232 -2.10 6.59 -5.78
N ASN A 233 -3.21 6.21 -5.15
CA ASN A 233 -4.33 7.11 -4.89
C ASN A 233 -3.92 8.29 -4.01
N GLN A 234 -3.06 8.07 -3.01
CA GLN A 234 -2.56 9.13 -2.15
C GLN A 234 -1.73 10.15 -2.94
N PHE A 235 -0.77 9.70 -3.75
CA PHE A 235 0.04 10.60 -4.58
C PHE A 235 -0.82 11.36 -5.59
N TYR A 236 -1.73 10.65 -6.28
CA TYR A 236 -2.64 11.25 -7.23
C TYR A 236 -3.50 12.33 -6.58
N SER A 237 -4.15 12.00 -5.47
CA SER A 237 -5.05 12.91 -4.75
C SER A 237 -4.30 14.12 -4.19
N LEU A 238 -3.12 13.90 -3.60
CA LEU A 238 -2.29 14.98 -3.07
C LEU A 238 -1.92 15.98 -4.17
N ILE A 239 -1.42 15.49 -5.33
CA ILE A 239 -1.06 16.36 -6.45
C ILE A 239 -2.31 17.07 -6.99
N PHE A 240 -3.42 16.35 -7.16
CA PHE A 240 -4.67 16.91 -7.66
C PHE A 240 -5.18 18.05 -6.77
N PHE A 241 -5.31 17.83 -5.46
CA PHE A 241 -5.83 18.84 -4.54
C PHE A 241 -4.88 20.02 -4.37
N LEU A 242 -3.56 19.81 -4.33
CA LEU A 242 -2.59 20.91 -4.32
C LEU A 242 -2.68 21.77 -5.58
N LEU A 243 -2.97 21.18 -6.74
CA LEU A 243 -3.17 21.94 -7.98
C LEU A 243 -4.50 22.71 -8.01
N LYS A 244 -5.50 22.28 -7.22
CA LYS A 244 -6.80 22.95 -7.11
C LYS A 244 -6.83 24.04 -6.05
N GLU A 245 -5.99 23.92 -5.01
CA GLU A 245 -5.93 24.83 -3.87
C GLU A 245 -4.59 25.60 -3.85
N PRO A 246 -4.51 26.76 -4.56
CA PRO A 246 -3.25 27.48 -4.74
C PRO A 246 -2.64 27.99 -3.43
N ASP A 247 -3.47 28.35 -2.44
CA ASP A 247 -3.00 28.81 -1.13
C ASP A 247 -2.34 27.67 -0.35
N ALA A 248 -2.92 26.46 -0.39
CA ALA A 248 -2.35 25.27 0.22
C ALA A 248 -1.01 24.88 -0.45
N TYR A 249 -0.96 24.96 -1.79
CA TYR A 249 0.29 24.76 -2.54
C TYR A 249 1.36 25.78 -2.17
N ALA A 250 1.02 27.07 -2.15
CA ALA A 250 1.96 28.13 -1.78
C ALA A 250 2.49 27.97 -0.36
N ALA A 251 1.62 27.61 0.59
CA ALA A 251 1.99 27.33 1.97
C ALA A 251 2.98 26.14 2.06
N LEU A 252 2.66 25.02 1.41
CA LEU A 252 3.54 23.85 1.38
C LEU A 252 4.89 24.15 0.74
N VAL A 253 4.91 24.87 -0.39
CA VAL A 253 6.15 25.28 -1.06
C VAL A 253 6.97 26.19 -0.16
N GLY A 254 6.32 27.15 0.52
CA GLY A 254 6.97 28.02 1.51
C GLY A 254 7.62 27.23 2.63
N GLU A 255 6.89 26.27 3.20
CA GLU A 255 7.37 25.40 4.27
C GLU A 255 8.57 24.55 3.83
N ILE A 256 8.46 23.86 2.70
CA ILE A 256 9.54 23.04 2.13
C ILE A 256 10.78 23.91 1.86
N ARG A 257 10.61 25.08 1.22
CA ARG A 257 11.74 25.95 0.87
C ARG A 257 12.42 26.59 2.09
N THR A 258 11.65 26.92 3.13
CA THR A 258 12.20 27.53 4.34
C THR A 258 12.75 26.51 5.34
N GLY A 259 12.14 25.32 5.42
CA GLY A 259 12.53 24.24 6.31
C GLY A 259 13.69 23.38 5.80
N ILE A 260 13.71 23.05 4.50
CA ILE A 260 14.74 22.15 3.92
C ILE A 260 16.07 22.88 3.66
N TYR A 261 16.03 24.13 3.17
CA TYR A 261 17.25 24.82 2.73
C TYR A 261 18.01 25.55 3.85
N LYS A 262 17.45 25.65 5.06
CA LYS A 262 18.15 26.29 6.20
C LYS A 262 19.02 25.33 7.03
N LEU A 263 18.88 24.01 6.91
CA LEU A 263 19.42 23.11 7.94
C LEU A 263 20.59 22.19 7.59
N VAL A 264 20.96 21.88 6.32
CA VAL A 264 22.17 21.04 6.08
C VAL A 264 22.77 21.23 4.67
N PRO A 265 24.12 21.31 4.51
CA PRO A 265 24.82 21.22 3.21
C PRO A 265 24.85 19.81 2.59
N LYS A 266 24.26 18.81 3.23
CA LYS A 266 24.11 17.44 2.74
C LYS A 266 22.63 17.09 2.76
N ARG A 267 22.14 16.53 1.65
CA ARG A 267 20.76 16.10 1.42
C ARG A 267 20.29 15.06 2.44
N VAL A 268 20.01 15.47 3.67
CA VAL A 268 19.33 14.64 4.66
C VAL A 268 17.97 15.28 4.86
N PHE A 269 16.97 14.72 4.17
CA PHE A 269 15.59 15.13 4.30
C PHE A 269 15.10 14.73 5.70
N ASP A 270 14.66 15.70 6.50
CA ASP A 270 14.06 15.42 7.81
C ASP A 270 12.54 15.55 7.68
N SER A 271 11.89 14.46 7.28
CA SER A 271 10.43 14.39 7.10
C SER A 271 9.64 14.74 8.37
N THR A 272 10.26 14.64 9.55
CA THR A 272 9.60 14.92 10.84
C THR A 272 9.42 16.41 11.14
N LYS A 273 10.08 17.28 10.35
CA LYS A 273 10.02 18.74 10.52
C LYS A 273 9.03 19.42 9.57
N ILE A 274 8.43 18.67 8.64
CA ILE A 274 7.35 19.18 7.80
C ILE A 274 6.05 19.01 8.59
N GLN A 275 5.57 20.09 9.17
CA GLN A 275 4.20 20.19 9.62
C GLN A 275 3.36 20.37 8.36
N LEU A 276 2.91 19.27 7.71
CA LEU A 276 2.05 19.29 6.50
C LEU A 276 0.77 20.15 6.70
N THR A 277 0.94 21.46 6.74
CA THR A 277 -0.06 22.42 7.18
C THR A 277 -1.12 22.56 6.07
N ALA A 278 -0.71 22.29 4.82
CA ALA A 278 -1.55 22.18 3.65
C ALA A 278 -2.58 21.02 3.69
N CYS A 279 -2.44 20.04 4.61
CA CYS A 279 -3.41 18.96 4.78
C CYS A 279 -4.37 19.18 5.95
N ARG A 280 -4.31 20.33 6.62
CA ARG A 280 -5.33 20.76 7.59
C ARG A 280 -6.44 21.49 6.84
N VAL A 281 -7.34 20.73 6.23
CA VAL A 281 -8.67 21.22 5.84
C VAL A 281 -9.66 20.78 6.90
#